data_AF-A0A7Z9QGJ0-F1
#
_entry.id   AF-A0A7Z9QGJ0-F1
#
_cell.length_a   1.000
_cell.length_b   1.000
_cell.length_c   1.000
_cell.angle_alpha   90.00
_cell.angle_beta   90.00
_cell.angle_gamma   90.00
#
_symmetry.space_group_name_H-M   'P 1'
#
loop_
_entity.id
_entity.type
_entity.pdbx_description
1 polymer ?
#
loop_
_entity_poly.entity_id
_entity_poly.type
_entity_poly.pdbx_seq_one_letter_code
_entity_poly.pdbx_strand_id
1 'polypeptide(L)' 'MKTSLLFFLITTIPMVDILISFKTNQYPKTMPKTKIGKSIFALVATGAWIIALIFTIIDYF' A
#
# COMPACT_ATOMS: atom_id res chain seq x y z
N MET A 1 -16.36 -12.00 6.15
CA MET A 1 -15.53 -11.21 5.21
C MET A 1 -14.45 -12.14 4.69
N LYS A 2 -14.28 -12.27 3.37
CA LYS A 2 -13.22 -13.14 2.83
C LYS A 2 -11.86 -12.54 3.18
N THR A 3 -10.88 -13.40 3.49
CA THR A 3 -9.55 -13.01 3.97
C THR A 3 -8.78 -12.18 2.92
N SER A 4 -9.02 -12.46 1.64
CA SER A 4 -8.51 -11.70 0.48
C SER A 4 -8.92 -10.22 0.53
N LEU A 5 -10.20 -9.98 0.81
CA LEU A 5 -10.81 -8.64 0.90
C LEU A 5 -10.28 -7.86 2.12
N LEU A 6 -10.08 -8.54 3.25
CA LEU A 6 -9.43 -7.95 4.43
C LEU A 6 -7.98 -7.56 4.12
N PHE A 7 -7.23 -8.44 3.43
CA PHE A 7 -5.85 -8.18 3.04
C PHE A 7 -5.74 -7.01 2.06
N PHE A 8 -6.67 -6.89 1.12
CA PHE A 8 -6.76 -5.75 0.21
C PHE A 8 -7.06 -4.44 0.95
N LEU A 9 -8.02 -4.43 1.88
CA LEU A 9 -8.33 -3.25 2.68
C LEU A 9 -7.12 -2.76 3.50
N ILE A 10 -6.40 -3.67 4.14
CA ILE A 10 -5.22 -3.34 4.96
C ILE A 10 -4.08 -2.79 4.08
N THR A 11 -3.83 -3.40 2.92
CA THR A 11 -2.77 -2.95 1.99
C THR A 11 -3.13 -1.65 1.27
N THR A 12 -4.40 -1.26 1.24
CA THR A 12 -4.84 0.02 0.65
C THR A 12 -4.48 1.21 1.55
N ILE A 13 -4.40 1.02 2.87
CA ILE A 13 -4.01 2.09 3.83
C ILE A 13 -2.64 2.70 3.49
N PRO A 14 -1.53 1.92 3.42
CA PRO A 14 -0.23 2.48 3.06
C PRO A 14 -0.19 3.01 1.63
N MET A 15 -1.00 2.47 0.71
CA MET A 15 -1.08 2.96 -0.66
C MET A 15 -1.70 4.37 -0.74
N VAL A 16 -2.75 4.62 0.05
CA VAL A 16 -3.37 5.94 0.18
C VAL A 16 -2.39 6.93 0.82
N ASP A 17 -1.68 6.51 1.87
CA ASP A 17 -0.63 7.32 2.52
C ASP A 17 0.48 7.74 1.53
N ILE A 18 0.91 6.82 0.66
CA ILE A 18 1.88 7.10 -0.42
C ILE A 18 1.32 8.10 -1.43
N LEU A 19 0.07 7.93 -1.88
CA LEU A 19 -0.58 8.82 -2.83
C LEU A 19 -0.74 10.24 -2.27
N ILE A 20 -1.16 10.38 -1.01
CA ILE A 20 -1.25 11.67 -0.31
C ILE A 20 0.14 12.30 -0.19
N SER A 21 1.16 11.50 0.13
CA SER A 21 2.54 11.97 0.23
C SER A 21 3.07 12.52 -1.10
N PHE A 22 2.74 11.89 -2.23
CA PHE A 22 3.11 12.41 -3.55
C PHE A 22 2.39 13.72 -3.88
N LYS A 23 1.11 13.83 -3.52
CA LYS A 23 0.30 15.02 -3.81
C LYS A 23 0.70 16.23 -2.96
N THR A 24 0.98 16.02 -1.67
CA THR A 24 1.17 17.10 -0.69
C THR A 24 2.63 17.39 -0.39
N ASN A 25 3.56 16.54 -0.86
CA ASN A 25 4.96 16.53 -0.41
C ASN A 25 5.13 16.36 1.12
N GLN A 26 4.05 16.03 1.84
CA GLN A 26 4.05 15.77 3.27
C GLN A 26 4.04 14.26 3.51
N TYR A 27 5.10 13.77 4.14
CA TYR A 27 5.27 12.35 4.40
C TYR A 27 4.56 11.98 5.71
N PRO A 28 3.64 11.01 5.72
CA PRO A 28 2.97 10.58 6.94
C PRO A 28 3.98 10.04 7.96
N LYS A 29 3.67 10.17 9.26
CA LYS A 29 4.58 9.77 10.36
C LYS A 29 4.97 8.29 10.32
N THR A 30 4.15 7.47 9.66
CA THR A 30 4.34 6.03 9.44
C THR A 30 5.40 5.70 8.38
N MET A 31 5.86 6.69 7.60
CA MET A 31 6.82 6.51 6.51
C MET A 31 8.26 6.75 6.98
N PRO A 32 9.26 6.01 6.46
CA PRO A 32 10.66 6.23 6.82
C PRO A 32 11.14 7.65 6.51
N LYS A 33 11.99 8.23 7.37
CA LYS A 33 12.49 9.61 7.18
C LYS A 33 13.55 9.72 6.08
N THR A 34 14.26 8.63 5.79
CA THR A 34 15.36 8.61 4.82
C THR A 34 14.84 8.50 3.38
N LYS A 35 15.51 9.17 2.42
CA LYS A 35 15.12 9.16 1.00
C LYS A 35 15.04 7.73 0.43
N ILE A 36 15.99 6.88 0.82
CA ILE A 36 16.05 5.47 0.41
C ILE A 36 14.92 4.66 1.06
N GLY A 37 14.70 4.84 2.38
CA GLY A 37 13.64 4.13 3.10
C GLY A 37 12.25 4.42 2.54
N LYS A 38 11.99 5.66 2.12
CA LYS A 38 10.74 6.04 1.43
C LYS A 38 10.55 5.31 0.12
N SER A 39 11.60 5.22 -0.69
CA SER A 39 11.56 4.53 -1.99
C SER A 39 11.30 3.04 -1.82
N ILE A 40 11.98 2.40 -0.87
CA ILE A 40 11.79 0.98 -0.57
C ILE A 40 10.39 0.73 0.00
N PHE A 41 9.94 1.56 0.93
CA PHE A 41 8.59 1.46 1.50
C PHE A 41 7.51 1.60 0.42
N ALA A 42 7.64 2.59 -0.47
CA ALA A 42 6.71 2.79 -1.57
C ALA A 42 6.69 1.58 -2.53
N LEU A 43 7.85 1.03 -2.85
CA LEU A 43 7.98 -0.15 -3.71
C LEU A 43 7.31 -1.39 -3.09
N VAL A 44 7.60 -1.68 -1.82
CA VAL A 44 7.07 -2.85 -1.11
C VAL A 44 5.56 -2.72 -0.91
N ALA A 45 5.07 -1.54 -0.51
CA ALA A 45 3.65 -1.30 -0.32
C ALA A 45 2.87 -1.44 -1.64
N THR A 46 3.41 -0.90 -2.74
CA THR A 46 2.80 -1.04 -4.07
C THR A 46 2.78 -2.51 -4.51
N GLY A 47 3.87 -3.24 -4.31
CA GLY A 47 3.94 -4.67 -4.62
C GLY A 47 2.92 -5.49 -3.82
N ALA A 48 2.84 -5.25 -2.51
CA ALA A 48 1.87 -5.92 -1.63
C ALA A 48 0.42 -5.62 -2.03
N TRP A 49 0.11 -4.37 -2.41
CA TRP A 49 -1.22 -3.97 -2.87
C TRP A 49 -1.60 -4.65 -4.19
N ILE A 50 -0.68 -4.75 -5.15
CA ILE A 50 -0.92 -5.46 -6.43
C ILE A 50 -1.18 -6.95 -6.16
N ILE A 51 -0.38 -7.60 -5.32
CA ILE A 51 -0.60 -9.00 -4.94
C ILE A 51 -1.96 -9.17 -4.27
N ALA A 52 -2.31 -8.28 -3.33
CA ALA A 52 -3.61 -8.31 -2.67
C ALA A 52 -4.78 -8.16 -3.65
N LEU A 53 -4.63 -7.29 -4.65
CA LEU A 53 -5.63 -7.09 -5.71
C LEU A 53 -5.80 -8.36 -6.55
N ILE A 54 -4.71 -9.00 -6.97
CA ILE A 54 -4.75 -10.26 -7.74
C ILE A 54 -5.46 -11.35 -6.93
N PHE A 55 -5.07 -11.55 -5.67
CA PHE A 55 -5.72 -12.53 -4.79
C PHE A 55 -7.21 -12.24 -4.58
N THR A 56 -7.59 -10.98 -4.49
CA THR A 56 -9.00 -10.56 -4.35
C THR A 56 -9.79 -10.84 -5.61
N ILE A 57 -9.22 -10.61 -6.80
CA ILE A 57 -9.87 -10.95 -8.07
C ILE A 57 -10.06 -12.47 -8.18
N ILE A 58 -9.02 -13.26 -7.91
CA ILE A 58 -9.09 -14.74 -7.97
C ILE A 58 -10.10 -15.29 -6.96
N ASP A 59 -10.18 -14.73 -5.77
CA ASP A 59 -11.15 -15.20 -4.76
C ASP A 59 -12.58 -14.69 -5.02
N TYR A 60 -12.75 -13.69 -5.89
CA TYR A 60 -14.07 -13.16 -6.24
C TYR A 60 -14.73 -13.94 -7.40
N PHE A 61 -13.95 -14.38 -8.38
CA PHE A 61 -14.40 -15.16 -9.55
C PHE A 61 -14.28 -16.67 -9.33
#